data_AF-A0A6L6GFR1-F1
#
_entry.id   AF-A0A6L6GFR1-F1
#
_cell.length_a   1.000
_cell.length_b   1.000
_cell.length_c   1.000
_cell.angle_alpha   90.00
_cell.angle_beta   90.00
_cell.angle_gamma   90.00
#
_symmetry.space_group_name_H-M   'P 1'
#
loop_
_entity.id
_entity.type
_entity.pdbx_description
1 polymer ?
#
loop_
_entity_poly.entity_id
_entity_poly.type
_entity_poly.pdbx_seq_one_letter_code
_entity_poly.pdbx_strand_id
1 'polypeptide(L)'
;MQNLKAKLSQLRNKIKPISLGQFNLLIALWLGIILNIGFYEKVNELTPYQGFKAGLFVIATICIVIAFYNLVMQLFAWKWTAKVFAIILIVIGGFSSYFVNSLGIVITSDQVQNMMQTDIKEVNDLLSPQLLTWMSGAIVLPVFAILLVSLKDETALKINVVPLIRPLNSVL
;
A
#
# COMPACT_ATOMS: atom_id res chain seq x y z
N MET A 1 23.16 -20.08 1.98
CA MET A 1 21.88 -19.57 2.55
C MET A 1 21.98 -19.04 3.99
N GLN A 2 22.74 -19.64 4.91
CA GLN A 2 22.84 -19.17 6.32
C GLN A 2 23.37 -17.73 6.46
N ASN A 3 24.38 -17.33 5.67
CA ASN A 3 24.92 -15.97 5.70
C ASN A 3 23.92 -14.88 5.26
N LEU A 4 22.97 -15.21 4.37
CA LEU A 4 21.97 -14.25 3.92
C LEU A 4 20.93 -13.98 5.01
N LYS A 5 20.44 -15.04 5.67
CA LYS A 5 19.51 -14.89 6.81
C LYS A 5 20.13 -14.07 7.94
N ALA A 6 21.40 -14.31 8.27
CA ALA A 6 22.12 -13.56 9.29
C ALA A 6 22.26 -12.06 8.93
N LYS A 7 22.58 -11.74 7.68
CA LYS A 7 22.63 -10.35 7.19
C LYS A 7 21.24 -9.68 7.25
N LEU A 8 20.19 -10.36 6.84
CA LEU A 8 18.82 -9.83 6.89
C LEU A 8 18.36 -9.59 8.33
N SER A 9 18.69 -10.47 9.28
CA SER A 9 18.37 -10.25 10.70
C SER A 9 19.14 -9.07 11.30
N GLN A 10 20.41 -8.89 10.92
CA GLN A 10 21.20 -7.73 11.36
C GLN A 10 20.62 -6.41 10.83
N LEU A 11 20.20 -6.39 9.56
CA LEU A 11 19.52 -5.23 8.98
C LEU A 11 18.20 -4.93 9.69
N ARG A 12 17.38 -5.96 9.94
CA ARG A 12 16.10 -5.82 10.66
C ARG A 12 16.28 -5.23 12.05
N ASN A 13 17.28 -5.69 12.81
CA ASN A 13 17.51 -5.24 14.19
C ASN A 13 17.98 -3.79 14.29
N LYS A 14 18.51 -3.20 13.20
CA LYS A 14 18.84 -1.77 13.16
C LYS A 14 17.62 -0.87 12.94
N ILE A 15 16.53 -1.39 12.37
CA ILE A 15 15.32 -0.62 12.08
C ILE A 15 14.46 -0.57 13.35
N LYS A 16 14.21 0.64 13.86
CA LYS A 16 13.32 0.83 15.00
C LYS A 16 11.91 0.33 14.64
N PRO A 17 11.23 -0.42 15.52
CA PRO A 17 9.84 -0.81 15.29
C PRO A 17 8.95 0.41 15.11
N ILE A 18 8.06 0.35 14.12
CA ILE A 18 7.08 1.42 13.85
C ILE A 18 5.69 1.00 14.30
N SER A 19 4.82 1.96 14.61
CA SER A 19 3.43 1.65 14.94
C SER A 19 2.66 1.19 13.69
N LEU A 20 1.54 0.48 13.90
CA LEU A 20 0.67 0.04 12.81
C LEU A 20 0.13 1.24 12.00
N GLY A 21 -0.21 2.35 12.67
CA GLY A 21 -0.67 3.57 12.01
C GLY A 21 0.40 4.20 11.11
N GLN A 22 1.66 4.26 11.58
CA GLN A 22 2.78 4.74 10.77
C GLN A 22 3.02 3.85 9.56
N PHE A 23 2.97 2.53 9.75
CA PHE A 23 3.06 1.57 8.65
C PHE A 23 1.96 1.81 7.60
N ASN A 24 0.69 1.86 8.03
CA ASN A 24 -0.44 2.07 7.14
C ASN A 24 -0.34 3.38 6.35
N LEU A 25 0.09 4.46 7.01
CA LEU A 25 0.29 5.75 6.36
C LEU A 25 1.40 5.72 5.30
N LEU A 26 2.52 5.05 5.58
CA LEU A 26 3.61 4.91 4.59
C LEU A 26 3.16 4.12 3.36
N ILE A 27 2.37 3.06 3.54
CA ILE A 27 1.79 2.32 2.41
C ILE A 27 0.79 3.20 1.65
N ALA A 28 -0.07 3.94 2.34
CA ALA A 28 -1.03 4.84 1.71
C ALA A 28 -0.35 5.96 0.91
N LEU A 29 0.77 6.49 1.40
CA LEU A 29 1.59 7.46 0.66
C LEU A 29 2.20 6.84 -0.59
N TRP A 30 2.74 5.62 -0.50
CA TRP A 30 3.30 4.92 -1.66
C TRP A 30 2.24 4.65 -2.73
N LEU A 31 1.11 4.05 -2.34
CA LEU A 31 -0.02 3.77 -3.23
C LEU A 31 -0.56 5.08 -3.83
N GLY A 32 -0.83 6.06 -2.97
CA GLY A 32 -1.44 7.32 -3.35
C GLY A 32 -0.55 8.20 -4.21
N ILE A 33 0.76 8.26 -4.00
CA ILE A 33 1.63 9.18 -4.74
C ILE A 33 2.24 8.48 -5.95
N ILE A 34 2.93 7.35 -5.73
CA ILE A 34 3.77 6.73 -6.76
C ILE A 34 2.93 5.95 -7.77
N LEU A 35 1.97 5.15 -7.30
CA LEU A 35 1.23 4.25 -8.17
C LEU A 35 0.06 4.94 -8.91
N ASN A 36 -0.31 6.16 -8.52
CA ASN A 36 -1.44 6.90 -9.09
C ASN A 36 -1.02 8.13 -9.94
N ILE A 37 0.24 8.21 -10.39
CA ILE A 37 0.74 9.37 -11.17
C ILE A 37 -0.13 9.63 -12.42
N GLY A 38 -0.37 8.62 -13.28
CA GLY A 38 -1.17 8.83 -14.49
C GLY A 38 -2.64 9.15 -14.21
N PHE A 39 -3.18 8.75 -13.06
CA PHE A 39 -4.50 9.23 -12.63
C PHE A 39 -4.48 10.74 -12.40
N TYR A 40 -3.46 11.28 -11.73
CA TYR A 40 -3.35 12.72 -11.51
C TYR A 40 -3.07 13.51 -12.79
N GLU A 41 -2.33 12.94 -13.74
CA GLU A 41 -2.17 13.52 -15.07
C GLU A 41 -3.52 13.68 -15.76
N LYS A 42 -4.37 12.65 -15.73
CA LYS A 42 -5.72 12.71 -16.29
C LYS A 42 -6.64 13.67 -15.54
N VAL A 43 -6.56 13.73 -14.22
CA VAL A 43 -7.29 14.73 -13.42
C VAL A 43 -6.88 16.15 -13.82
N ASN A 44 -5.59 16.39 -14.04
CA ASN A 44 -5.08 17.69 -14.47
C ASN A 44 -5.46 18.03 -15.92
N GLU A 45 -5.54 17.04 -16.81
CA GLU A 45 -5.95 17.21 -18.20
C GLU A 45 -7.43 17.54 -18.34
N LEU A 46 -8.27 16.91 -17.50
CA LEU A 46 -9.74 16.97 -17.61
C LEU A 46 -10.39 18.01 -16.69
N THR A 47 -9.63 18.64 -15.77
CA THR A 47 -10.18 19.65 -14.87
C THR A 47 -10.52 20.94 -15.62
N PRO A 48 -11.63 21.63 -15.28
CA PRO A 48 -11.95 22.94 -15.88
C PRO A 48 -11.08 24.08 -15.33
N TYR A 49 -10.29 23.84 -14.28
CA TYR A 49 -9.41 24.84 -13.68
C TYR A 49 -8.14 25.04 -14.52
N GLN A 50 -7.53 26.22 -14.39
CA GLN A 50 -6.29 26.58 -15.08
C GLN A 50 -5.27 27.20 -14.12
N GLY A 51 -3.98 27.09 -14.48
CA GLY A 51 -2.86 27.64 -13.71
C GLY A 51 -2.84 27.15 -12.26
N PHE A 52 -2.65 28.07 -11.31
CA PHE A 52 -2.50 27.75 -9.89
C PHE A 52 -3.70 26.98 -9.30
N LYS A 53 -4.92 27.25 -9.77
CA LYS A 53 -6.14 26.57 -9.30
C LYS A 53 -6.16 25.09 -9.69
N ALA A 54 -5.67 24.76 -10.89
CA ALA A 54 -5.54 23.36 -11.33
C ALA A 54 -4.54 22.61 -10.44
N GLY A 55 -3.39 23.22 -10.13
CA GLY A 55 -2.40 22.64 -9.21
C GLY A 55 -2.98 22.36 -7.81
N LEU A 56 -3.71 23.31 -7.23
CA LEU A 56 -4.39 23.09 -5.94
C LEU A 56 -5.43 21.96 -6.01
N PHE A 57 -6.18 21.86 -7.10
CA PHE A 57 -7.16 20.80 -7.29
C PHE A 57 -6.51 19.41 -7.36
N VAL A 58 -5.38 19.28 -8.06
CA VAL A 58 -4.60 18.04 -8.12
C VAL A 58 -4.02 17.69 -6.74
N ILE A 59 -3.45 18.66 -6.01
CA ILE A 59 -2.93 18.44 -4.65
C ILE A 59 -4.05 17.98 -3.70
N ALA A 60 -5.22 18.62 -3.74
CA ALA A 60 -6.38 18.20 -2.96
C ALA A 60 -6.80 16.76 -3.30
N THR A 61 -6.79 16.41 -4.58
CA THR A 61 -7.09 15.05 -5.05
C THR A 61 -6.08 14.04 -4.52
N ILE A 62 -4.78 14.34 -4.57
CA ILE A 62 -3.72 13.50 -3.98
C ILE A 62 -3.98 13.27 -2.49
N CYS A 63 -4.29 14.33 -1.73
CA CYS A 63 -4.61 14.23 -0.32
C CYS A 63 -5.82 13.33 -0.05
N ILE A 64 -6.88 13.43 -0.87
CA ILE A 64 -8.07 12.58 -0.77
C ILE A 64 -7.73 11.12 -1.04
N VAL A 65 -6.95 10.83 -2.08
CA VAL A 65 -6.55 9.46 -2.43
C VAL A 65 -5.68 8.84 -1.33
N ILE A 66 -4.72 9.59 -0.78
CA ILE A 66 -3.90 9.13 0.36
C ILE A 66 -4.80 8.86 1.58
N ALA A 67 -5.72 9.77 1.90
CA ALA A 67 -6.65 9.59 3.01
C ALA A 67 -7.53 8.36 2.82
N PHE A 68 -8.01 8.11 1.60
CA PHE A 68 -8.78 6.93 1.24
C PHE A 68 -7.97 5.64 1.43
N TYR A 69 -6.75 5.55 0.89
CA TYR A 69 -5.91 4.37 1.11
C TYR A 69 -5.58 4.17 2.59
N ASN A 70 -5.32 5.25 3.34
CA ASN A 70 -5.04 5.17 4.76
C ASN A 70 -6.26 4.65 5.54
N LEU A 71 -7.48 5.08 5.19
CA LEU A 71 -8.72 4.57 5.75
C LEU A 71 -8.91 3.09 5.43
N VAL A 72 -8.74 2.69 4.17
CA VAL A 72 -8.81 1.27 3.74
C VAL A 72 -7.82 0.42 4.53
N MET A 73 -6.57 0.89 4.67
CA MET A 73 -5.56 0.21 5.47
C MET A 73 -6.00 0.10 6.93
N GLN A 74 -6.58 1.14 7.55
CA GLN A 74 -7.06 1.06 8.92
C GLN A 74 -8.21 0.06 9.11
N LEU A 75 -9.07 -0.13 8.10
CA LEU A 75 -10.19 -1.06 8.16
C LEU A 75 -9.76 -2.53 7.99
N PHE A 76 -8.79 -2.81 7.12
CA PHE A 76 -8.43 -4.18 6.73
C PHE A 76 -7.07 -4.66 7.28
N ALA A 77 -6.16 -3.75 7.61
CA ALA A 77 -4.80 -4.07 8.06
C ALA A 77 -4.75 -4.19 9.59
N TRP A 78 -5.11 -5.36 10.12
CA TRP A 78 -4.83 -5.71 11.52
C TRP A 78 -3.35 -6.10 11.66
N LYS A 79 -2.77 -5.97 12.87
CA LYS A 79 -1.37 -6.28 13.20
C LYS A 79 -0.75 -7.47 12.43
N TRP A 80 -1.48 -8.59 12.30
CA TRP A 80 -0.99 -9.81 11.65
C TRP A 80 -1.21 -9.83 10.12
N THR A 81 -2.29 -9.22 9.63
CA THR A 81 -2.65 -9.20 8.20
C THR A 81 -2.08 -8.00 7.45
N ALA A 82 -1.66 -6.95 8.16
CA ALA A 82 -1.27 -5.66 7.59
C ALA A 82 -0.20 -5.76 6.52
N LYS A 83 0.85 -6.56 6.78
CA LYS A 83 1.93 -6.75 5.80
C LYS A 83 1.47 -7.51 4.56
N VAL A 84 0.69 -8.56 4.74
CA VAL A 84 0.18 -9.37 3.63
C VAL A 84 -0.74 -8.53 2.75
N PHE A 85 -1.66 -7.79 3.37
CA PHE A 85 -2.58 -6.89 2.68
C PHE A 85 -1.83 -5.78 1.93
N ALA A 86 -0.85 -5.15 2.56
CA ALA A 86 0.00 -4.15 1.92
C ALA A 86 0.74 -4.70 0.68
N ILE A 87 1.33 -5.90 0.79
CA ILE A 87 2.05 -6.55 -0.31
C ILE A 87 1.09 -6.82 -1.48
N ILE A 88 -0.11 -7.34 -1.20
CA ILE A 88 -1.12 -7.60 -2.24
C ILE A 88 -1.48 -6.30 -2.97
N LEU A 89 -1.79 -5.23 -2.23
CA LEU A 89 -2.13 -3.93 -2.83
C LEU A 89 -0.99 -3.34 -3.66
N ILE A 90 0.25 -3.45 -3.20
CA ILE A 90 1.42 -2.95 -3.93
C ILE A 90 1.68 -3.75 -5.20
N VAL A 91 1.54 -5.08 -5.15
CA VAL A 91 1.75 -5.92 -6.33
C VAL A 91 0.67 -5.62 -7.38
N ILE A 92 -0.61 -5.67 -6.98
CA ILE A 92 -1.72 -5.38 -7.91
C ILE A 92 -1.62 -3.95 -8.42
N GLY A 93 -1.48 -2.97 -7.52
CA GLY A 93 -1.36 -1.56 -7.89
C GLY A 93 -0.16 -1.26 -8.77
N GLY A 94 0.98 -1.93 -8.54
CA GLY A 94 2.20 -1.73 -9.30
C GLY A 94 2.08 -2.20 -10.75
N PHE A 95 1.48 -3.37 -10.97
CA PHE A 95 1.17 -3.86 -12.31
C PHE A 95 0.10 -3.00 -12.99
N SER A 96 -1.00 -2.71 -12.29
CA SER A 96 -2.06 -1.86 -12.81
C SER A 96 -1.54 -0.49 -13.24
N SER A 97 -0.68 0.12 -12.42
CA SER A 97 -0.05 1.41 -12.73
C SER A 97 0.83 1.34 -13.97
N TYR A 98 1.64 0.29 -14.13
CA TYR A 98 2.44 0.11 -15.34
C TYR A 98 1.58 -0.06 -16.60
N PHE A 99 0.58 -0.94 -16.53
CA PHE A 99 -0.27 -1.22 -17.68
C PHE A 99 -1.07 0.00 -18.13
N VAL A 100 -1.59 0.79 -17.18
CA VAL A 100 -2.28 2.03 -17.50
C VAL A 100 -1.32 3.08 -18.05
N ASN A 101 -0.20 3.33 -17.36
CA ASN A 101 0.66 4.48 -17.68
C ASN A 101 1.61 4.24 -18.85
N SER A 102 2.13 3.01 -19.00
CA SER A 102 3.12 2.67 -20.02
C SER A 102 2.51 1.99 -21.24
N LEU A 103 1.46 1.18 -21.07
CA LEU A 103 0.82 0.45 -22.17
C LEU A 103 -0.52 1.06 -22.59
N GLY A 104 -1.06 2.04 -21.86
CA GLY A 104 -2.36 2.66 -22.16
C GLY A 104 -3.55 1.71 -21.96
N ILE A 105 -3.35 0.61 -21.22
CA ILE A 105 -4.39 -0.40 -21.00
C ILE A 105 -5.43 0.14 -20.04
N VAL A 106 -6.70 0.10 -20.45
CA VAL A 106 -7.84 0.37 -19.56
C VAL A 106 -8.25 -0.93 -18.89
N ILE A 107 -8.20 -0.97 -17.55
CA ILE A 107 -8.56 -2.17 -16.78
C ILE A 107 -10.09 -2.28 -16.71
N THR A 108 -10.66 -3.20 -17.49
CA THR A 108 -12.09 -3.56 -17.49
C THR A 108 -12.30 -5.00 -17.04
N SER A 109 -13.55 -5.38 -16.75
CA SER A 109 -13.88 -6.78 -16.40
C SER A 109 -13.50 -7.76 -17.51
N ASP A 110 -13.72 -7.39 -18.78
CA ASP A 110 -13.34 -8.21 -19.93
C ASP A 110 -11.81 -8.37 -20.02
N GLN A 111 -11.03 -7.32 -19.70
CA GLN A 111 -9.58 -7.42 -19.67
C GLN A 111 -9.10 -8.39 -18.58
N VAL A 112 -9.72 -8.35 -17.39
CA VAL A 112 -9.40 -9.30 -16.32
C VAL A 112 -9.75 -10.74 -16.75
N GLN A 113 -10.89 -10.93 -17.41
CA GLN A 113 -11.26 -12.24 -17.95
C GLN A 113 -10.27 -12.74 -19.00
N ASN A 114 -9.85 -11.86 -19.92
CA ASN A 114 -8.84 -12.19 -20.92
C ASN A 114 -7.53 -12.58 -20.25
N MET A 115 -7.04 -11.81 -19.28
CA MET A 115 -5.82 -12.14 -18.53
C MET A 115 -5.88 -13.50 -17.83
N MET A 116 -7.06 -13.94 -17.39
CA MET A 116 -7.25 -15.27 -16.79
C MET A 116 -7.24 -16.40 -17.83
N GLN A 117 -7.50 -16.09 -19.09
CA GLN A 117 -7.55 -17.03 -20.22
C GLN A 117 -6.29 -16.97 -21.11
N THR A 118 -5.48 -15.93 -20.96
CA THR A 118 -4.25 -15.65 -21.70
C THR A 118 -3.23 -16.79 -21.57
N ASP A 119 -2.54 -17.10 -22.67
CA ASP A 119 -1.51 -18.11 -22.73
C ASP A 119 -0.11 -17.57 -22.33
N ILE A 120 0.86 -18.47 -22.14
CA ILE A 120 2.23 -18.10 -21.72
C ILE A 120 2.94 -17.24 -22.80
N LYS A 121 2.57 -17.39 -24.07
CA LYS A 121 3.22 -16.68 -25.17
C LYS A 121 2.81 -15.21 -25.15
N GLU A 122 1.52 -14.93 -24.98
CA GLU A 122 0.98 -13.58 -24.83
C GLU A 122 1.57 -12.85 -23.60
N VAL A 123 1.78 -13.55 -22.48
CA VAL A 123 2.46 -12.97 -21.31
C VAL A 123 3.91 -12.59 -21.61
N ASN A 124 4.63 -13.44 -22.35
CA ASN A 124 6.04 -13.17 -22.68
C ASN A 124 6.20 -11.97 -23.61
N ASP A 125 5.23 -11.72 -24.49
CA ASP A 125 5.23 -10.54 -25.36
C ASP A 125 5.07 -9.22 -24.58
N LEU A 126 4.55 -9.28 -23.33
CA LEU A 126 4.46 -8.13 -22.42
C LEU A 126 5.75 -7.90 -21.62
N LEU A 127 6.68 -8.86 -21.58
CA LEU A 127 7.93 -8.70 -20.84
C LEU A 127 8.84 -7.73 -21.57
N SER A 128 9.15 -6.62 -20.91
CA SER A 128 10.05 -5.59 -21.43
C SER A 128 11.07 -5.15 -20.38
N PRO A 129 12.25 -4.65 -20.79
CA PRO A 129 13.20 -4.02 -19.87
C PRO A 129 12.55 -2.91 -19.03
N GLN A 130 11.64 -2.14 -19.63
CA GLN A 130 10.90 -1.07 -18.96
C GLN A 130 10.01 -1.62 -17.84
N LEU A 131 9.28 -2.73 -18.09
CA LEU A 131 8.50 -3.42 -17.06
C LEU A 131 9.40 -3.89 -15.92
N LEU A 132 10.55 -4.48 -16.23
CA LEU A 132 11.48 -4.96 -15.20
C LEU A 132 12.03 -3.81 -14.33
N THR A 133 12.40 -2.69 -14.95
CA THR A 133 12.84 -1.49 -14.23
C THR A 133 11.73 -0.94 -13.34
N TRP A 134 10.50 -0.84 -13.88
CA TRP A 134 9.34 -0.40 -13.11
C TRP A 134 9.06 -1.33 -11.94
N MET A 135 8.96 -2.64 -12.16
CA MET A 135 8.71 -3.63 -11.11
C MET A 135 9.77 -3.55 -10.01
N SER A 136 11.03 -3.36 -10.36
CA SER A 136 12.13 -3.24 -9.40
C SER A 136 11.91 -2.08 -8.42
N GLY A 137 11.48 -0.92 -8.92
CA GLY A 137 11.23 0.27 -8.11
C GLY A 137 9.86 0.30 -7.45
N ALA A 138 8.80 0.05 -8.21
CA ALA A 138 7.40 0.23 -7.80
C ALA A 138 6.86 -0.93 -6.95
N ILE A 139 7.44 -2.14 -7.07
CA ILE A 139 6.95 -3.37 -6.41
C ILE A 139 8.02 -4.00 -5.53
N VAL A 140 9.17 -4.38 -6.09
CA VAL A 140 10.19 -5.15 -5.36
C VAL A 140 10.78 -4.36 -4.20
N LEU A 141 11.17 -3.11 -4.44
CA LEU A 141 11.72 -2.22 -3.41
C LEU A 141 10.77 -2.04 -2.20
N PRO A 142 9.50 -1.62 -2.36
CA PRO A 142 8.62 -1.44 -1.22
C PRO A 142 8.20 -2.76 -0.57
N VAL A 143 8.02 -3.85 -1.33
CA VAL A 143 7.78 -5.19 -0.74
C VAL A 143 8.95 -5.62 0.13
N PHE A 144 10.18 -5.43 -0.34
CA PHE A 144 11.36 -5.73 0.44
C PHE A 144 11.43 -4.88 1.72
N ALA A 145 11.10 -3.59 1.64
CA ALA A 145 11.01 -2.72 2.81
C ALA A 145 9.95 -3.21 3.82
N ILE A 146 8.76 -3.62 3.38
CA ILE A 146 7.70 -4.19 4.24
C ILE A 146 8.18 -5.44 4.99
N LEU A 147 8.93 -6.30 4.32
CA LEU A 147 9.45 -7.53 4.92
C LEU A 147 10.47 -7.23 6.03
N LEU A 148 11.26 -6.16 5.89
CA LEU A 148 12.26 -5.73 6.88
C LEU A 148 11.66 -4.97 8.06
N VAL A 149 10.58 -4.22 7.87
CA VAL A 149 9.96 -3.42 8.95
C VAL A 149 9.41 -4.34 10.04
N SER A 150 9.67 -4.04 11.31
CA SER A 150 9.01 -4.70 12.44
C SER A 150 7.87 -3.84 12.96
N LEU A 151 6.69 -4.41 13.11
CA LEU A 151 5.53 -3.71 13.65
C LEU A 151 5.53 -3.83 15.17
N LYS A 152 5.30 -2.72 15.87
CA LYS A 152 5.17 -2.70 17.31
C LYS A 152 3.90 -3.44 17.73
N ASP A 153 4.03 -4.25 18.77
CA ASP A 153 2.91 -4.91 19.44
C ASP A 153 2.13 -3.88 20.25
N GLU A 154 1.19 -3.21 19.59
CA GLU A 154 0.17 -2.43 20.28
C GLU A 154 -0.95 -3.39 20.64
N THR A 155 -0.73 -4.15 21.72
CA THR A 155 -1.74 -4.99 22.34
C THR A 155 -2.99 -4.13 22.54
N ALA A 156 -4.02 -4.47 21.78
CA ALA A 156 -5.30 -3.80 21.76
C ALA A 156 -5.78 -3.65 23.20
N LEU A 157 -5.80 -2.39 23.64
CA LEU A 157 -6.33 -1.93 24.90
C LEU A 157 -5.83 -2.73 26.13
N LYS A 158 -4.97 -2.09 26.93
CA LYS A 158 -5.21 -2.16 28.38
C LYS A 158 -6.59 -1.50 28.61
N ILE A 159 -7.68 -2.19 28.29
CA ILE A 159 -8.92 -2.00 29.03
C ILE A 159 -8.50 -2.40 30.43
N ASN A 160 -8.08 -1.41 31.21
CA ASN A 160 -8.32 -1.46 32.63
C ASN A 160 -9.84 -1.61 32.68
N VAL A 161 -10.30 -2.86 32.74
CA VAL A 161 -11.62 -3.16 33.25
C VAL A 161 -11.49 -2.61 34.65
N VAL A 162 -11.88 -1.34 34.81
CA VAL A 162 -12.16 -0.78 36.11
C VAL A 162 -12.98 -1.87 36.78
N PRO A 163 -12.55 -2.43 37.92
CA PRO A 163 -13.37 -3.37 38.64
C PRO A 163 -14.54 -2.54 39.17
N LEU A 164 -15.56 -2.37 38.33
CA LEU A 164 -16.88 -1.82 38.64
C LEU A 164 -17.68 -2.79 39.52
N ILE A 165 -17.02 -3.80 40.06
CA ILE A 165 -17.49 -4.69 41.11
C ILE A 165 -16.63 -4.41 42.36
N ARG A 166 -16.69 -3.18 42.87
CA ARG A 166 -16.42 -2.96 44.29
C ARG A 166 -17.74 -3.26 45.00
N PRO A 167 -17.79 -4.25 45.89
CA PRO A 167 -19.05 -4.84 46.36
C PRO A 167 -19.84 -3.82 47.18
N LEU A 168 -21.17 -3.85 47.00
CA LEU A 168 -22.20 -3.19 47.82
C LEU A 168 -22.28 -3.73 49.26
N ASN A 169 -21.19 -4.29 49.82
CA ASN A 169 -21.18 -4.89 51.16
C ASN A 169 -20.50 -3.99 52.20
N SER A 170 -20.88 -2.72 52.26
CA SER A 170 -20.55 -1.86 53.41
C SER A 170 -21.78 -1.19 54.04
N VAL A 171 -22.99 -1.73 53.82
CA VAL A 171 -24.26 -1.21 54.40
C VAL A 171 -25.18 -2.33 54.93
N LEU A 172 -24.62 -3.47 55.35
CA LEU A 172 -25.30 -4.43 56.23
C LEU A 172 -24.33 -4.83 57.33
#